data_AF-A0A8M1GKJ3-F1
#
_entry.id   AF-A0A8M1GKJ3-F1
#
_cell.length_a   1.000
_cell.length_b   1.000
_cell.length_c   1.000
_cell.angle_alpha   90.00
_cell.angle_beta   90.00
_cell.angle_gamma   90.00
#
_symmetry.space_group_name_H-M   'P 1'
#
loop_
_entity.id
_entity.type
_entity.pdbx_description
1 polymer ?
#
loop_
_entity_poly.entity_id
_entity_poly.type
_entity_poly.pdbx_seq_one_letter_code
_entity_poly.pdbx_strand_id
1 'polypeptide(L)'
;MAAGRPGRWAAEVQPQREAEFPGRTLCVDAQGSRKAVSASGRACGKMAAAVTTRAVTVAFRRLVSACSRSGLRASGPGAASLGSASRRFGSQSTSVPQGYVPKTSLSSPPWPETVLPDPAEETRHHAELVGKVNELIATGQYGRLFAVVHFASHQWKVTSEDLILIDNELDVACGERIRLEKVLLVGADNFTLLGKPLLGKDLVRVEATVIEKTESWPKINMKFKKRKNFKRKKVIVNPQTVLRVNTIEIAPRLC
;
A
#
# COMPACT_ATOMS: atom_id res chain seq x y z
N MET A 1 26.14 52.54 9.24
CA MET A 1 26.15 51.89 7.92
C MET A 1 26.16 50.38 8.15
N ALA A 2 25.32 49.51 7.62
CA ALA A 2 24.01 49.59 6.97
C ALA A 2 23.35 48.21 7.21
N ALA A 3 22.04 48.18 7.45
CA ALA A 3 21.27 46.96 7.65
C ALA A 3 20.97 46.27 6.31
N GLY A 4 21.25 44.97 6.20
CA GLY A 4 20.91 44.15 5.03
C GLY A 4 19.56 43.43 5.23
N ARG A 5 18.57 43.75 4.40
CA ARG A 5 17.25 43.10 4.33
C ARG A 5 17.33 41.78 3.55
N PRO A 6 16.56 40.73 3.90
CA PRO A 6 16.36 39.57 3.03
C PRO A 6 15.27 39.82 1.98
N GLY A 7 15.51 39.26 0.79
CA GLY A 7 14.75 39.44 -0.45
C GLY A 7 13.33 38.88 -0.40
N ARG A 8 12.43 39.68 -0.96
CA ARG A 8 11.01 39.42 -1.21
C ARG A 8 10.91 38.55 -2.47
N TRP A 9 10.46 37.31 -2.35
CA TRP A 9 10.10 36.47 -3.49
C TRP A 9 8.75 36.96 -4.00
N ALA A 10 8.77 37.70 -5.11
CA ALA A 10 7.56 38.10 -5.82
C ALA A 10 7.08 36.90 -6.65
N ALA A 11 5.92 36.34 -6.29
CA ALA A 11 5.17 35.47 -7.18
C ALA A 11 4.48 36.36 -8.23
N GLU A 12 4.85 36.17 -9.49
CA GLU A 12 4.27 36.86 -10.62
C GLU A 12 2.91 36.25 -10.96
N VAL A 13 1.84 36.97 -10.60
CA VAL A 13 0.45 36.62 -10.91
C VAL A 13 0.11 37.26 -12.26
N GLN A 14 -0.18 36.43 -13.27
CA GLN A 14 -0.68 36.91 -14.56
C GLN A 14 -2.15 37.33 -14.44
N PRO A 15 -2.54 38.55 -14.87
CA PRO A 15 -3.93 38.99 -14.82
C PRO A 15 -4.70 38.52 -16.07
N GLN A 16 -5.79 37.80 -15.88
CA GLN A 16 -6.80 37.60 -16.93
C GLN A 16 -8.00 38.52 -16.69
N ARG A 17 -8.46 39.11 -17.79
CA ARG A 17 -9.42 40.22 -17.89
C ARG A 17 -10.81 39.82 -17.40
N GLU A 18 -11.41 40.67 -16.57
CA GLU A 18 -12.80 40.60 -16.10
C GLU A 18 -13.78 40.81 -17.27
N ALA A 19 -14.83 39.98 -17.29
CA ALA A 19 -16.06 40.26 -18.01
C ALA A 19 -17.12 40.66 -16.99
N GLU A 20 -17.52 41.93 -17.01
CA GLU A 20 -18.69 42.46 -16.31
C GLU A 20 -19.98 41.84 -16.87
N PHE A 21 -20.94 41.50 -16.01
CA PHE A 21 -22.39 41.67 -16.23
C PHE A 21 -23.14 41.44 -14.89
N PRO A 22 -24.37 41.98 -14.71
CA PRO A 22 -24.68 42.75 -13.52
C PRO A 22 -25.73 42.10 -12.61
N GLY A 23 -25.66 42.48 -11.34
CA GLY A 23 -26.79 42.78 -10.46
C GLY A 23 -27.85 41.70 -10.25
N ARG A 24 -27.94 41.19 -9.01
CA ARG A 24 -29.24 40.95 -8.38
C ARG A 24 -29.17 41.03 -6.87
N THR A 25 -30.26 41.58 -6.37
CA THR A 25 -30.47 42.27 -5.11
C THR A 25 -30.65 41.32 -3.93
N LEU A 26 -30.24 41.83 -2.77
CA LEU A 26 -30.52 41.42 -1.40
C LEU A 26 -31.92 40.83 -1.18
N CYS A 27 -31.98 39.75 -0.39
CA CYS A 27 -33.03 39.56 0.62
C CYS A 27 -32.38 39.08 1.92
N VAL A 28 -32.52 39.91 2.95
CA VAL A 28 -32.19 39.64 4.34
C VAL A 28 -33.43 39.00 4.94
N ASP A 29 -33.31 37.80 5.52
CA ASP A 29 -34.29 37.34 6.49
C ASP A 29 -33.59 36.83 7.75
N ALA A 30 -33.90 37.54 8.82
CA ALA A 30 -33.62 37.20 10.20
C ALA A 30 -34.66 36.18 10.67
N GLN A 31 -34.21 35.12 11.35
CA GLN A 31 -34.78 34.67 12.63
C GLN A 31 -34.07 33.39 13.09
N GLY A 32 -33.47 33.49 14.27
CA GLY A 32 -33.06 32.33 15.05
C GLY A 32 -34.27 31.63 15.66
N SER A 33 -34.22 30.31 15.73
CA SER A 33 -34.89 29.58 16.79
C SER A 33 -34.18 28.26 17.05
N ARG A 34 -33.70 28.15 18.29
CA ARG A 34 -33.15 26.93 18.87
C ARG A 34 -34.29 25.96 19.12
N LYS A 35 -34.18 24.72 18.64
CA LYS A 35 -34.85 23.57 19.26
C LYS A 35 -33.84 22.46 19.52
N ALA A 36 -33.56 22.27 20.80
CA ALA A 36 -33.01 21.05 21.34
C ALA A 36 -34.11 19.98 21.34
N VAL A 37 -33.82 18.80 20.80
CA VAL A 37 -34.59 17.58 21.05
C VAL A 37 -33.66 16.61 21.77
N SER A 38 -34.06 16.25 22.97
CA SER A 38 -33.42 15.32 23.88
C SER A 38 -34.03 13.92 23.77
N ALA A 39 -33.25 12.94 24.23
CA ALA A 39 -33.63 11.56 24.59
C ALA A 39 -33.80 10.61 23.38
N SER A 40 -33.31 9.37 23.40
CA SER A 40 -33.12 8.46 24.53
C SER A 40 -32.08 7.39 24.15
N GLY A 41 -31.39 6.88 25.17
CA GLY A 41 -30.45 5.77 25.00
C GLY A 41 -31.19 4.44 24.80
N ARG A 42 -30.58 3.58 23.98
CA ARG A 42 -30.69 2.12 24.13
C ARG A 42 -29.30 1.53 24.17
N ALA A 43 -29.04 0.86 25.27
CA ALA A 43 -27.91 -0.03 25.46
C ALA A 43 -28.21 -1.41 24.86
N CYS A 44 -27.12 -2.15 24.69
CA CYS A 44 -27.03 -3.61 24.68
C CYS A 44 -27.21 -4.32 23.33
N GLY A 45 -26.15 -5.06 22.96
CA GLY A 45 -26.14 -5.99 21.83
C GLY A 45 -24.73 -6.29 21.34
N LYS A 46 -23.85 -6.84 22.19
CA LYS A 46 -22.63 -7.51 21.73
C LYS A 46 -23.07 -8.74 20.92
N MET A 47 -22.80 -8.76 19.62
CA MET A 47 -22.82 -10.00 18.84
C MET A 47 -21.39 -10.28 18.40
N ALA A 48 -20.79 -11.28 19.04
CA ALA A 48 -19.55 -11.89 18.60
C ALA A 48 -19.86 -12.71 17.33
N ALA A 49 -19.28 -12.32 16.20
CA ALA A 49 -19.31 -13.12 14.98
C ALA A 49 -18.32 -14.28 15.14
N ALA A 50 -18.84 -15.51 15.19
CA ALA A 50 -18.02 -16.72 15.12
C ALA A 50 -17.55 -16.92 13.68
N VAL A 51 -16.25 -16.74 13.43
CA VAL A 51 -15.60 -17.11 12.18
C VAL A 51 -15.45 -18.63 12.15
N THR A 52 -16.21 -19.28 11.28
CA THR A 52 -16.12 -20.73 11.02
C THR A 52 -14.98 -20.96 10.03
N THR A 53 -13.86 -21.50 10.52
CA THR A 53 -12.76 -21.98 9.66
C THR A 53 -13.17 -23.32 9.04
N ARG A 54 -13.41 -23.33 7.73
CA ARG A 54 -13.51 -24.58 6.95
C ARG A 54 -12.11 -25.10 6.69
N ALA A 55 -11.71 -26.16 7.40
CA ALA A 55 -10.54 -26.95 7.06
C ALA A 55 -10.88 -27.88 5.89
N VAL A 56 -10.18 -27.74 4.77
CA VAL A 56 -10.25 -28.65 3.63
C VAL A 56 -9.25 -29.78 3.88
N THR A 57 -9.75 -30.97 4.19
CA THR A 57 -8.95 -32.20 4.29
C THR A 57 -8.76 -32.80 2.89
N VAL A 58 -7.54 -32.77 2.38
CA VAL A 58 -7.17 -33.51 1.16
C VAL A 58 -6.73 -34.92 1.56
N ALA A 59 -7.52 -35.92 1.19
CA ALA A 59 -7.24 -37.33 1.43
C ALA A 59 -6.24 -37.87 0.39
N PHE A 60 -5.06 -38.28 0.84
CA PHE A 60 -4.13 -39.08 0.02
C PHE A 60 -4.53 -40.56 0.09
N ARG A 61 -4.98 -41.12 -1.04
CA ARG A 61 -5.28 -42.56 -1.19
C ARG A 61 -3.98 -43.38 -1.14
N ARG A 62 -3.93 -44.36 -0.23
CA ARG A 62 -2.98 -45.50 -0.27
C ARG A 62 -3.36 -46.44 -1.41
N LEU A 63 -2.37 -46.89 -2.17
CA LEU A 63 -2.49 -48.01 -3.12
C LEU A 63 -1.99 -49.31 -2.46
N VAL A 64 -2.78 -50.36 -2.63
CA VAL A 64 -2.63 -51.69 -2.05
C VAL A 64 -1.78 -52.57 -2.97
N SER A 65 -0.90 -53.35 -2.36
CA SER A 65 -0.06 -54.39 -2.95
C SER A 65 -0.90 -55.58 -3.44
N ALA A 66 -0.59 -56.12 -4.61
CA ALA A 66 -1.09 -57.40 -5.08
C ALA A 66 0.09 -58.29 -5.53
N CYS A 67 0.20 -59.43 -4.86
CA CYS A 67 1.08 -60.55 -5.20
C CYS A 67 0.57 -61.30 -6.44
N SER A 68 1.49 -61.84 -7.23
CA SER A 68 1.21 -63.05 -8.01
C SER A 68 2.44 -63.96 -8.10
N ARG A 69 2.20 -65.22 -7.75
CA ARG A 69 3.11 -66.38 -7.68
C ARG A 69 3.15 -67.13 -9.01
N SER A 70 4.32 -67.68 -9.32
CA SER A 70 4.56 -69.01 -9.93
C SER A 70 6.09 -69.18 -10.02
N GLY A 71 6.78 -70.20 -9.52
CA GLY A 71 6.43 -71.58 -9.16
C GLY A 71 6.94 -72.51 -10.26
N LEU A 72 8.09 -73.18 -10.05
CA LEU A 72 8.38 -74.57 -10.49
C LEU A 72 9.71 -75.10 -9.87
N ARG A 73 9.65 -76.38 -9.48
CA ARG A 73 10.64 -77.33 -8.88
C ARG A 73 11.80 -77.68 -9.85
N ALA A 74 12.86 -78.44 -9.54
CA ALA A 74 13.64 -78.86 -8.36
C ALA A 74 14.75 -79.82 -8.90
N SER A 75 15.96 -79.86 -8.32
CA SER A 75 16.83 -81.06 -8.34
C SER A 75 18.05 -80.95 -7.40
N GLY A 76 18.17 -81.91 -6.47
CA GLY A 76 19.43 -82.60 -6.11
C GLY A 76 20.46 -81.92 -5.18
N PRO A 77 20.93 -82.57 -4.10
CA PRO A 77 21.89 -82.00 -3.15
C PRO A 77 23.35 -82.31 -3.53
N GLY A 78 24.23 -81.31 -3.38
CA GLY A 78 25.67 -81.45 -3.56
C GLY A 78 26.41 -80.73 -2.42
N ALA A 79 27.35 -81.45 -1.82
CA ALA A 79 28.03 -81.09 -0.58
C ALA A 79 28.88 -79.81 -0.63
N ALA A 80 28.93 -79.16 0.54
CA ALA A 80 30.04 -78.41 1.14
C ALA A 80 31.02 -77.63 0.24
N SER A 81 31.02 -76.30 0.40
CA SER A 81 32.24 -75.58 0.79
C SER A 81 31.88 -74.17 1.28
N LEU A 82 32.28 -73.86 2.51
CA LEU A 82 32.29 -72.53 3.09
C LEU A 82 33.34 -71.69 2.37
N GLY A 83 32.99 -71.13 1.23
CA GLY A 83 33.75 -70.09 0.56
C GLY A 83 33.27 -68.73 1.05
N SER A 84 33.99 -68.14 2.00
CA SER A 84 33.90 -66.71 2.30
C SER A 84 34.37 -65.93 1.07
N ALA A 85 33.48 -65.74 0.11
CA ALA A 85 33.65 -64.77 -0.95
C ALA A 85 33.38 -63.40 -0.33
N SER A 86 34.35 -62.90 0.44
CA SER A 86 34.50 -61.48 0.71
C SER A 86 34.60 -60.80 -0.66
N ARG A 87 33.45 -60.39 -1.21
CA ARG A 87 33.42 -59.40 -2.27
C ARG A 87 33.98 -58.16 -1.62
N ARG A 88 35.30 -57.96 -1.81
CA ARG A 88 35.93 -56.66 -1.63
C ARG A 88 35.14 -55.71 -2.51
N PHE A 89 34.17 -55.01 -1.91
CA PHE A 89 33.71 -53.76 -2.46
C PHE A 89 34.97 -52.91 -2.55
N GLY A 90 35.49 -52.75 -3.77
CA GLY A 90 36.54 -51.79 -4.03
C GLY A 90 36.02 -50.45 -3.54
N SER A 91 36.61 -49.95 -2.46
CA SER A 91 36.29 -48.66 -1.87
C SER A 91 36.65 -47.58 -2.86
N GLN A 92 35.73 -47.28 -3.80
CA GLN A 92 35.76 -45.98 -4.45
C GLN A 92 35.37 -44.99 -3.36
N SER A 93 36.38 -44.40 -2.73
CA SER A 93 36.25 -43.32 -1.77
C SER A 93 35.62 -42.14 -2.48
N THR A 94 34.29 -42.09 -2.53
CA THR A 94 33.56 -40.88 -2.89
C THR A 94 33.77 -39.93 -1.72
N SER A 95 34.75 -39.03 -1.83
CA SER A 95 35.01 -38.02 -0.81
C SER A 95 33.77 -37.16 -0.66
N VAL A 96 33.04 -37.36 0.44
CA VAL A 96 31.92 -36.50 0.82
C VAL A 96 32.48 -35.10 1.03
N PRO A 97 31.93 -34.06 0.37
CA PRO A 97 32.46 -32.71 0.50
C PRO A 97 32.32 -32.25 1.95
N GLN A 98 33.32 -31.50 2.42
CA GLN A 98 33.34 -30.95 3.76
C GLN A 98 32.11 -30.03 3.94
N GLY A 99 31.18 -30.44 4.82
CA GLY A 99 29.92 -29.72 5.06
C GLY A 99 28.64 -30.42 4.57
N TYR A 100 28.72 -31.60 3.96
CA TYR A 100 27.53 -32.39 3.60
C TYR A 100 26.82 -32.93 4.84
N VAL A 101 25.51 -32.63 4.96
CA VAL A 101 24.63 -33.15 6.01
C VAL A 101 23.60 -34.09 5.38
N PRO A 102 23.42 -35.33 5.88
CA PRO A 102 22.44 -36.24 5.32
C PRO A 102 21.03 -35.68 5.47
N LYS A 103 20.16 -35.96 4.49
CA LYS A 103 18.80 -35.44 4.48
C LYS A 103 17.99 -36.01 5.65
N THR A 104 17.61 -35.14 6.58
CA THR A 104 16.76 -35.41 7.75
C THR A 104 15.65 -34.36 7.83
N SER A 105 14.76 -34.47 8.82
CA SER A 105 13.74 -33.44 9.07
C SER A 105 14.31 -32.07 9.47
N LEU A 106 15.58 -32.01 9.89
CA LEU A 106 16.25 -30.80 10.36
C LEU A 106 17.51 -30.46 9.57
N SER A 107 17.84 -31.22 8.51
CA SER A 107 19.07 -31.02 7.73
C SER A 107 19.04 -29.79 6.83
N SER A 108 17.85 -29.37 6.42
CA SER A 108 17.62 -28.16 5.65
C SER A 108 16.53 -27.35 6.35
N PRO A 109 16.50 -26.02 6.15
CA PRO A 109 15.38 -25.22 6.61
C PRO A 109 14.04 -25.77 6.08
N PRO A 110 12.93 -25.50 6.79
CA PRO A 110 11.61 -25.96 6.37
C PRO A 110 11.09 -25.24 5.11
N TRP A 111 11.70 -24.12 4.71
CA TRP A 111 11.36 -23.39 3.49
C TRP A 111 12.13 -23.90 2.27
N PRO A 112 11.53 -23.81 1.06
CA PRO A 112 12.21 -24.20 -0.17
C PRO A 112 13.41 -23.29 -0.44
N GLU A 113 14.48 -23.87 -0.98
CA GLU A 113 15.63 -23.12 -1.47
C GLU A 113 15.26 -22.41 -2.78
N THR A 114 15.44 -21.09 -2.82
CA THR A 114 15.14 -20.24 -3.98
C THR A 114 16.42 -19.76 -4.61
N VAL A 115 16.62 -20.04 -5.90
CA VAL A 115 17.73 -19.52 -6.71
C VAL A 115 17.26 -18.27 -7.43
N LEU A 116 18.01 -17.17 -7.31
CA LEU A 116 17.74 -15.93 -8.03
C LEU A 116 18.23 -16.04 -9.48
N PRO A 117 17.55 -15.38 -10.45
CA PRO A 117 18.03 -15.29 -11.82
C PRO A 117 19.39 -14.56 -11.93
N ASP A 118 20.02 -14.67 -13.10
CA ASP A 118 21.25 -13.93 -13.40
C ASP A 118 20.97 -12.41 -13.52
N PRO A 119 21.78 -11.53 -12.89
CA PRO A 119 21.53 -10.09 -12.90
C PRO A 119 21.48 -9.45 -14.31
N ALA A 120 22.22 -10.01 -15.29
CA ALA A 120 22.23 -9.46 -16.64
C ALA A 120 20.91 -9.74 -17.38
N GLU A 121 20.32 -10.93 -17.16
CA GLU A 121 19.02 -11.30 -17.70
C GLU A 121 17.89 -10.48 -17.06
N GLU A 122 17.93 -10.30 -15.74
CA GLU A 122 16.95 -9.45 -15.03
C GLU A 122 16.97 -8.01 -15.53
N THR A 123 18.15 -7.44 -15.75
CA THR A 123 18.30 -6.06 -16.23
C THR A 123 17.65 -5.87 -17.60
N ARG A 124 17.82 -6.84 -18.51
CA ARG A 124 17.18 -6.83 -19.83
C ARG A 124 15.66 -6.93 -19.71
N HIS A 125 15.18 -7.87 -18.88
CA HIS A 125 13.76 -8.05 -18.64
C HIS A 125 13.11 -6.79 -18.05
N HIS A 126 13.75 -6.15 -17.08
CA HIS A 126 13.27 -4.90 -16.50
C HIS A 126 13.20 -3.77 -17.53
N ALA A 127 14.21 -3.62 -18.38
CA ALA A 127 14.21 -2.61 -19.44
C ALA A 127 13.06 -2.83 -20.45
N GLU A 128 12.81 -4.08 -20.85
CA GLU A 128 11.68 -4.43 -21.73
C GLU A 128 10.32 -4.12 -21.10
N LEU A 129 10.14 -4.42 -19.80
CA LEU A 129 8.91 -4.11 -19.08
C LEU A 129 8.68 -2.61 -18.96
N VAL A 130 9.73 -1.83 -18.66
CA VAL A 130 9.65 -0.37 -18.59
C VAL A 130 9.29 0.21 -19.95
N GLY A 131 9.87 -0.29 -21.05
CA GLY A 131 9.51 0.09 -22.41
C GLY A 131 8.02 -0.12 -22.71
N LYS A 132 7.49 -1.31 -22.41
CA LYS A 132 6.05 -1.64 -22.60
C LYS A 132 5.14 -0.73 -21.78
N VAL A 133 5.49 -0.44 -20.53
CA VAL A 133 4.70 0.47 -19.68
C VAL A 133 4.73 1.90 -20.24
N ASN A 134 5.89 2.35 -20.73
CA ASN A 134 6.01 3.67 -21.34
C ASN A 134 5.15 3.80 -22.61
N GLU A 135 5.07 2.73 -23.43
CA GLU A 135 4.17 2.66 -24.59
C GLU A 135 2.69 2.73 -24.18
N LEU A 136 2.28 2.02 -23.12
CA LEU A 136 0.92 2.09 -22.57
C LEU A 136 0.56 3.51 -22.09
N ILE A 137 1.50 4.20 -21.45
CA ILE A 137 1.31 5.59 -21.00
C ILE A 137 1.23 6.54 -22.21
N ALA A 138 2.12 6.38 -23.19
CA ALA A 138 2.15 7.21 -24.39
C ALA A 138 0.89 7.06 -25.25
N THR A 139 0.36 5.84 -25.34
CA THR A 139 -0.90 5.53 -26.05
C THR A 139 -2.15 5.94 -25.26
N GLY A 140 -2.01 6.32 -23.98
CA GLY A 140 -3.14 6.67 -23.12
C GLY A 140 -4.02 5.48 -22.74
N GLN A 141 -3.51 4.25 -22.85
CA GLN A 141 -4.24 3.03 -22.53
C GLN A 141 -4.24 2.75 -21.02
N TYR A 142 -4.75 3.70 -20.25
CA TYR A 142 -4.94 3.56 -18.82
C TYR A 142 -6.33 4.07 -18.41
N GLY A 143 -6.92 3.38 -17.44
CA GLY A 143 -8.20 3.76 -16.83
C GLY A 143 -8.04 4.89 -15.83
N ARG A 144 -8.91 4.90 -14.81
CA ARG A 144 -8.84 5.89 -13.73
C ARG A 144 -7.58 5.69 -12.91
N LEU A 145 -6.81 6.76 -12.74
CA LEU A 145 -5.59 6.74 -11.94
C LEU A 145 -5.90 6.99 -10.46
N PHE A 146 -5.10 6.37 -9.59
CA PHE A 146 -5.02 6.73 -8.18
C PHE A 146 -3.58 7.04 -7.81
N ALA A 147 -3.40 7.90 -6.81
CA ALA A 147 -2.10 8.26 -6.29
C ALA A 147 -2.05 8.15 -4.77
N VAL A 148 -0.86 7.95 -4.23
CA VAL A 148 -0.59 8.14 -2.80
C VAL A 148 0.25 9.40 -2.66
N VAL A 149 -0.35 10.42 -2.06
CA VAL A 149 0.28 11.73 -1.86
C VAL A 149 0.63 11.94 -0.40
N HIS A 150 1.81 12.50 -0.14
CA HIS A 150 2.20 12.90 1.21
C HIS A 150 1.95 14.41 1.37
N PHE A 151 0.88 14.75 2.09
CA PHE A 151 0.44 16.11 2.30
C PHE A 151 0.10 16.34 3.77
N ALA A 152 0.49 17.50 4.31
CA ALA A 152 0.28 17.86 5.72
C ALA A 152 0.74 16.77 6.72
N SER A 153 1.89 16.14 6.46
CA SER A 153 2.47 15.04 7.29
C SER A 153 1.65 13.74 7.33
N HIS A 154 0.64 13.61 6.46
CA HIS A 154 -0.17 12.41 6.29
C HIS A 154 -0.05 11.87 4.86
N GLN A 155 -0.24 10.58 4.71
CA GLN A 155 -0.33 9.93 3.40
C GLN A 155 -1.80 9.72 3.04
N TRP A 156 -2.18 10.18 1.87
CA TRP A 156 -3.55 10.10 1.37
C TRP A 156 -3.58 9.25 0.11
N LYS A 157 -4.45 8.23 0.08
CA LYS A 157 -4.82 7.56 -1.15
C LYS A 157 -5.90 8.42 -1.82
N VAL A 158 -5.61 8.91 -3.00
CA VAL A 158 -6.45 9.87 -3.72
C VAL A 158 -6.73 9.38 -5.13
N THR A 159 -7.92 9.67 -5.62
CA THR A 159 -8.30 9.54 -7.03
C THR A 159 -8.78 10.89 -7.56
N SER A 160 -9.01 10.99 -8.87
CA SER A 160 -9.61 12.19 -9.46
C SER A 160 -10.97 12.47 -8.82
N GLU A 161 -11.27 13.74 -8.55
CA GLU A 161 -12.51 14.25 -7.96
C GLU A 161 -12.76 13.94 -6.47
N ASP A 162 -11.82 13.30 -5.79
CA ASP A 162 -11.95 13.02 -4.35
C ASP A 162 -11.77 14.27 -3.48
N LEU A 163 -12.42 14.24 -2.31
CA LEU A 163 -12.30 15.27 -1.28
C LEU A 163 -11.36 14.81 -0.16
N ILE A 164 -10.47 15.69 0.26
CA ILE A 164 -9.51 15.48 1.34
C ILE A 164 -9.74 16.55 2.41
N LEU A 165 -9.98 16.12 3.64
CA LEU A 165 -10.04 17.00 4.80
C LEU A 165 -8.67 17.08 5.47
N ILE A 166 -8.14 18.28 5.60
CA ILE A 166 -6.85 18.55 6.25
C ILE A 166 -7.09 19.35 7.52
N ASP A 167 -6.50 18.90 8.64
CA ASP A 167 -6.62 19.53 9.96
C ASP A 167 -5.70 20.76 10.17
N ASN A 168 -5.30 21.42 9.09
CA ASN A 168 -4.47 22.62 9.10
C ASN A 168 -5.11 23.72 8.26
N GLU A 169 -4.83 24.96 8.64
CA GLU A 169 -5.11 26.13 7.81
C GLU A 169 -4.04 26.26 6.73
N LEU A 170 -4.46 26.44 5.49
CA LEU A 170 -3.57 26.76 4.37
C LEU A 170 -3.72 28.25 4.03
N ASP A 171 -2.62 28.95 3.80
CA ASP A 171 -2.58 30.38 3.40
C ASP A 171 -2.93 30.59 1.92
N VAL A 172 -3.89 29.82 1.41
CA VAL A 172 -4.31 29.78 0.00
C VAL A 172 -5.79 30.19 -0.08
N ALA A 173 -6.19 30.95 -1.09
CA ALA A 173 -7.59 31.38 -1.21
C ALA A 173 -8.52 30.22 -1.61
N CYS A 174 -9.79 30.27 -1.19
CA CYS A 174 -10.79 29.33 -1.69
C CYS A 174 -10.92 29.49 -3.22
N GLY A 175 -10.89 28.38 -3.96
CA GLY A 175 -10.92 28.33 -5.42
C GLY A 175 -9.55 28.27 -6.10
N GLU A 176 -8.45 28.47 -5.37
CA GLU A 176 -7.11 28.41 -5.95
C GLU A 176 -6.64 26.97 -6.20
N ARG A 177 -5.86 26.78 -7.28
CA ARG A 177 -5.29 25.48 -7.67
C ARG A 177 -3.89 25.32 -7.10
N ILE A 178 -3.67 24.22 -6.37
CA ILE A 178 -2.40 23.83 -5.78
C ILE A 178 -1.90 22.57 -6.48
N ARG A 179 -0.61 22.54 -6.81
CA ARG A 179 0.08 21.33 -7.27
C ARG A 179 0.65 20.56 -6.09
N LEU A 180 0.27 19.29 -5.93
CA LEU A 180 0.82 18.41 -4.91
C LEU A 180 2.14 17.80 -5.42
N GLU A 181 3.27 18.24 -4.87
CA GLU A 181 4.59 17.81 -5.34
C GLU A 181 5.01 16.42 -4.85
N LYS A 182 4.63 16.06 -3.61
CA LYS A 182 5.12 14.85 -2.94
C LYS A 182 4.20 13.67 -3.24
N VAL A 183 4.44 13.02 -4.37
CA VAL A 183 3.74 11.78 -4.77
C VAL A 183 4.66 10.59 -4.55
N LEU A 184 4.17 9.58 -3.83
CA LEU A 184 4.94 8.37 -3.50
C LEU A 184 4.67 7.26 -4.50
N LEU A 185 3.40 7.12 -4.90
CA LEU A 185 2.93 6.04 -5.76
C LEU A 185 1.85 6.59 -6.69
N VAL A 186 1.83 6.09 -7.92
CA VAL A 186 0.70 6.23 -8.85
C VAL A 186 0.35 4.85 -9.40
N GLY A 187 -0.93 4.53 -9.42
CA GLY A 187 -1.43 3.27 -9.93
C GLY A 187 -2.53 3.47 -10.96
N ALA A 188 -2.49 2.62 -11.98
CA ALA A 188 -3.56 2.35 -12.91
C ALA A 188 -4.09 0.93 -12.65
N ASP A 189 -5.01 0.45 -13.49
CA ASP A 189 -5.55 -0.91 -13.38
C ASP A 189 -4.49 -1.99 -13.66
N ASN A 190 -3.59 -1.75 -14.62
CA ASN A 190 -2.65 -2.74 -15.13
C ASN A 190 -1.19 -2.52 -14.69
N PHE A 191 -0.83 -1.32 -14.23
CA PHE A 191 0.54 -0.99 -13.84
C PHE A 191 0.56 -0.06 -12.62
N THR A 192 1.68 -0.07 -11.91
CA THR A 192 1.92 0.80 -10.76
C THR A 192 3.33 1.36 -10.82
N LEU A 193 3.47 2.64 -10.53
CA LEU A 193 4.72 3.37 -10.45
C LEU A 193 4.98 3.70 -8.98
N LEU A 194 6.09 3.19 -8.44
CA LEU A 194 6.46 3.37 -7.04
C LEU A 194 7.77 4.15 -6.94
N GLY A 195 7.75 5.24 -6.18
CA GLY A 195 8.90 6.12 -5.98
C GLY A 195 9.90 5.56 -4.95
N LYS A 196 11.14 6.06 -5.01
CA LYS A 196 12.21 5.72 -4.05
C LYS A 196 12.79 7.00 -3.42
N PRO A 197 12.16 7.61 -2.40
CA PRO A 197 10.81 7.36 -1.89
C PRO A 197 9.71 8.14 -2.63
N LEU A 198 10.07 9.16 -3.41
CA LEU A 198 9.14 10.00 -4.18
C LEU A 198 9.29 9.74 -5.68
N LEU A 199 8.22 10.00 -6.44
CA LEU A 199 8.26 10.04 -7.90
C LEU A 199 8.79 11.40 -8.39
N GLY A 200 9.36 11.40 -9.59
CA GLY A 200 9.87 12.63 -10.20
C GLY A 200 8.75 13.63 -10.51
N LYS A 201 9.03 14.92 -10.31
CA LYS A 201 8.08 16.02 -10.60
C LYS A 201 7.70 16.08 -12.09
N ASP A 202 8.56 15.61 -12.97
CA ASP A 202 8.29 15.62 -14.41
C ASP A 202 7.43 14.44 -14.86
N LEU A 203 7.36 13.38 -14.04
CA LEU A 203 6.62 12.16 -14.34
C LEU A 203 5.15 12.30 -13.96
N VAL A 204 4.85 12.91 -12.81
CA VAL A 204 3.49 12.98 -12.27
C VAL A 204 3.11 14.42 -11.91
N ARG A 205 1.89 14.79 -12.29
CA ARG A 205 1.25 16.05 -11.91
C ARG A 205 -0.09 15.78 -11.25
N VAL A 206 -0.17 16.05 -9.95
CA VAL A 206 -1.41 15.99 -9.18
C VAL A 206 -1.83 17.42 -8.86
N GLU A 207 -3.03 17.78 -9.28
CA GLU A 207 -3.61 19.09 -9.00
C GLU A 207 -4.82 18.99 -8.10
N ALA A 208 -4.91 19.91 -7.14
CA ALA A 208 -6.04 20.00 -6.23
C ALA A 208 -6.49 21.46 -6.10
N THR A 209 -7.77 21.67 -5.81
CA THR A 209 -8.35 22.99 -5.54
C THR A 209 -8.82 23.06 -4.10
N VAL A 210 -8.60 24.21 -3.46
CA VAL A 210 -9.19 24.51 -2.15
C VAL A 210 -10.67 24.82 -2.34
N ILE A 211 -11.56 24.03 -1.74
CA ILE A 211 -13.00 24.30 -1.81
C ILE A 211 -13.39 25.25 -0.68
N GLU A 212 -13.19 24.82 0.55
CA GLU A 212 -13.65 25.51 1.73
C GLU A 212 -12.65 25.43 2.87
N LYS A 213 -12.71 26.43 3.74
CA LYS A 213 -12.03 26.46 5.03
C LYS A 213 -13.09 26.46 6.10
N THR A 214 -13.11 25.42 6.92
CA THR A 214 -14.09 25.22 7.98
C THR A 214 -13.39 25.06 9.32
N GLU A 215 -14.13 25.21 10.40
CA GLU A 215 -13.68 24.81 11.73
C GLU A 215 -14.16 23.39 12.02
N SER A 216 -13.38 22.65 12.81
CA SER A 216 -13.75 21.32 13.26
C SER A 216 -14.92 21.38 14.24
N TRP A 217 -15.62 20.26 14.41
CA TRP A 217 -16.56 20.13 15.53
C TRP A 217 -15.84 20.39 16.88
N PRO A 218 -16.51 21.04 17.85
CA PRO A 218 -15.87 21.44 19.10
C PRO A 218 -15.52 20.22 19.96
N LYS A 219 -14.22 19.93 20.05
CA LYS A 219 -13.68 18.83 20.84
C LYS A 219 -13.53 19.25 22.30
N ILE A 220 -14.20 18.52 23.19
CA ILE A 220 -14.13 18.78 24.64
C ILE A 220 -13.00 17.95 25.25
N ASN A 221 -11.97 18.62 25.75
CA ASN A 221 -10.91 18.02 26.57
C ASN A 221 -11.17 18.29 28.06
N MET A 222 -11.55 17.25 28.80
CA MET A 222 -11.86 17.32 30.22
C MET A 222 -10.81 16.59 31.04
N LYS A 223 -10.08 17.32 31.88
CA LYS A 223 -9.11 16.77 32.84
C LYS A 223 -9.74 16.73 34.23
N PHE A 224 -9.73 15.57 34.88
CA PHE A 224 -10.31 15.38 36.20
C PHE A 224 -9.39 14.55 37.10
N LYS A 225 -9.17 14.97 38.35
CA LYS A 225 -8.50 14.17 39.38
C LYS A 225 -9.44 13.96 40.57
N LYS A 226 -9.67 12.70 40.94
CA LYS A 226 -10.54 12.30 42.06
C LYS A 226 -10.00 12.88 43.38
N ARG A 227 -10.89 13.36 44.25
CA ARG A 227 -10.59 13.84 45.62
C ARG A 227 -9.53 14.96 45.72
N LYS A 228 -9.20 15.61 44.61
CA LYS A 228 -8.23 16.72 44.55
C LYS A 228 -8.85 18.05 44.11
N ASN A 229 -10.18 18.13 44.10
CA ASN A 229 -10.96 19.26 43.56
C ASN A 229 -10.45 19.79 42.20
N PHE A 230 -9.88 18.90 41.38
CA PHE A 230 -9.25 19.27 40.12
C PHE A 230 -10.14 18.81 38.98
N LYS A 231 -10.79 19.77 38.33
CA LYS A 231 -11.66 19.58 37.17
C LYS A 231 -11.44 20.75 36.21
N ARG A 232 -10.95 20.48 34.99
CA ARG A 232 -10.66 21.50 33.97
C ARG A 232 -11.27 21.05 32.64
N LYS A 233 -12.14 21.87 32.07
CA LYS A 233 -12.75 21.67 30.74
C LYS A 233 -12.14 22.67 29.77
N LYS A 234 -11.59 22.19 28.65
CA LYS A 234 -11.15 23.02 27.51
C LYS A 234 -11.94 22.58 26.28
N VAL A 235 -12.57 23.52 25.60
CA VAL A 235 -13.14 23.27 24.26
C VAL A 235 -12.08 23.67 23.25
N ILE A 236 -11.80 22.78 22.31
CA ILE A 236 -10.79 22.95 21.27
C ILE A 236 -11.52 22.83 19.93
N VAL A 237 -11.35 23.85 19.09
CA VAL A 237 -11.85 23.89 17.73
C VAL A 237 -10.61 24.11 16.86
N ASN A 238 -10.39 23.23 15.89
CA ASN A 238 -9.24 23.28 15.00
C ASN A 238 -9.69 23.83 13.64
N PRO A 239 -8.89 24.66 12.97
CA PRO A 239 -9.15 25.00 11.57
C PRO A 239 -8.94 23.77 10.69
N GLN A 240 -9.77 23.65 9.66
CA GLN A 240 -9.73 22.57 8.68
C GLN A 240 -9.87 23.15 7.28
N THR A 241 -9.22 22.51 6.32
CA THR A 241 -9.30 22.88 4.90
C THR A 241 -9.75 21.66 4.10
N VAL A 242 -10.73 21.85 3.22
CA VAL A 242 -11.19 20.81 2.30
C VAL A 242 -10.55 21.06 0.93
N LEU A 243 -9.78 20.08 0.47
CA LEU A 243 -9.22 20.05 -0.87
C LEU A 243 -10.02 19.09 -1.75
N ARG A 244 -10.17 19.42 -3.02
CA ARG A 244 -10.64 18.50 -4.05
C ARG A 244 -9.51 18.21 -5.02
N VAL A 245 -9.24 16.94 -5.27
CA VAL A 245 -8.29 16.54 -6.32
C VAL A 245 -8.98 16.70 -7.66
N ASN A 246 -8.39 17.46 -8.57
CA ASN A 246 -8.95 17.68 -9.90
C ASN A 246 -8.50 16.58 -10.84
N THR A 247 -7.20 16.56 -11.14
CA THR A 247 -6.60 15.67 -12.12
C THR A 247 -5.31 15.05 -11.58
N ILE A 248 -5.05 13.83 -12.04
CA ILE A 248 -3.81 13.09 -11.84
C ILE A 248 -3.30 12.76 -13.24
N GLU A 249 -2.22 13.41 -13.65
CA GLU A 249 -1.63 13.26 -14.98
C GLU A 249 -0.26 12.59 -14.89
N ILE A 250 0.05 11.74 -15.86
CA ILE A 250 1.33 11.04 -15.99
C ILE A 250 1.95 11.38 -17.35
N ALA A 251 3.24 11.68 -17.37
CA ALA A 251 4.00 11.89 -18.60
C ALA A 251 4.76 10.60 -19.02
N PRO A 252 4.88 10.31 -20.34
CA PRO A 252 5.66 9.17 -20.84
C PRO A 252 7.17 9.48 -20.79
N ARG A 253 7.73 9.52 -19.58
CA ARG A 253 9.15 9.81 -19.32
C ARG A 253 9.76 8.76 -18.39
N LEU A 254 9.53 7.49 -18.73
CA LEU A 254 10.18 6.36 -18.07
C LEU A 254 11.45 6.04 -18.88
N CYS A 255 12.61 6.41 -18.36
CA CYS A 255 13.92 6.09 -18.92
C CYS A 255 14.53 4.91 -18.16
#